data_AF-A0A955GK11-F1
#
_entry.id   AF-A0A955GK11-F1
#
_cell.length_a   1.000
_cell.length_b   1.000
_cell.length_c   1.000
_cell.angle_alpha   90.00
_cell.angle_beta   90.00
_cell.angle_gamma   90.00
#
_symmetry.space_group_name_H-M   'P 1'
#
loop_
_entity.id
_entity.type
_entity.pdbx_description
1 polymer ?
#
loop_
_entity_poly.entity_id
_entity_poly.type
_entity_poly.pdbx_seq_one_letter_code
_entity_poly.pdbx_strand_id
1 'polypeptide(L)'
;MKTFLKNLAMTVAGLVMIPVIATSVVNAETVKPYFNWYNNVPEVGDESNFVRINDMQGGDTSEACTNGDKVNVWMYLHNGSEAAFNGDNRDGEGVAVGTTLKVNADLNTNSKSHTITGVISANNADSVSDTVTITCGDHEVKLKYNGVVSFKTTNTEGGYGINGDPINGAYIGFTDGDRQGVVPGCWDYRASVVVQFEVVEEPQENDFSLECRVLNLEAIVDKKNAYKISVDTSVNPDEAARVKTAKINITGPNSYAAQFDGLSVDDYTFPSVDGRYTIKATVEFEVAEGYNSQTATIVTCERHVDIESKQPPKQPPVEHLPRTGAGTNIALIAIAVVAAGTFAYRKYIVSRQS
;
A
#
# COMPACT_ATOMS: atom_id res chain seq x y z
N MET A 1 -97.20 -40.37 48.49
CA MET A 1 -96.60 -40.65 47.17
C MET A 1 -96.48 -39.30 46.46
N LYS A 2 -95.28 -38.70 46.48
CA LYS A 2 -94.46 -38.36 45.28
C LYS A 2 -95.09 -37.25 44.40
N THR A 3 -94.47 -36.14 44.00
CA THR A 3 -93.13 -35.54 44.11
C THR A 3 -93.25 -34.11 43.53
N PHE A 4 -92.63 -33.12 44.19
CA PHE A 4 -91.80 -32.03 43.64
C PHE A 4 -91.82 -31.75 42.11
N LEU A 5 -92.00 -30.49 41.68
CA LEU A 5 -90.94 -29.67 41.05
C LEU A 5 -91.38 -28.21 40.80
N LYS A 6 -90.43 -27.29 41.03
CA LYS A 6 -90.51 -25.83 40.88
C LYS A 6 -90.31 -25.42 39.41
N ASN A 7 -91.05 -24.41 38.96
CA ASN A 7 -90.86 -23.73 37.68
C ASN A 7 -89.53 -22.94 37.65
N LEU A 8 -88.69 -23.25 36.67
CA LEU A 8 -87.48 -22.52 36.31
C LEU A 8 -87.82 -21.61 35.12
N ALA A 9 -87.77 -20.29 35.30
CA ALA A 9 -87.82 -19.33 34.21
C ALA A 9 -86.43 -19.21 33.59
N MET A 10 -86.29 -19.57 32.32
CA MET A 10 -85.05 -19.46 31.55
C MET A 10 -85.24 -18.37 30.49
N THR A 11 -84.60 -17.23 30.70
CA THR A 11 -84.56 -16.10 29.76
C THR A 11 -83.55 -16.41 28.66
N VAL A 12 -84.01 -16.58 27.43
CA VAL A 12 -83.17 -16.76 26.24
C VAL A 12 -82.78 -15.39 25.70
N ALA A 13 -81.51 -15.00 25.86
CA ALA A 13 -80.92 -13.85 25.19
C ALA A 13 -80.54 -14.26 23.76
N GLY A 14 -81.32 -13.81 22.77
CA GLY A 14 -80.98 -13.95 21.35
C GLY A 14 -79.88 -12.97 20.97
N LEU A 15 -78.63 -13.45 20.92
CA LEU A 15 -77.50 -12.71 20.38
C LEU A 15 -77.50 -12.85 18.85
N VAL A 16 -77.94 -11.82 18.14
CA VAL A 16 -77.76 -11.72 16.68
C VAL A 16 -76.32 -11.33 16.41
N MET A 17 -75.47 -12.31 16.07
CA MET A 17 -74.12 -12.09 15.58
C MET A 17 -74.19 -11.58 14.13
N ILE A 18 -74.10 -10.27 13.95
CA ILE A 18 -73.79 -9.67 12.64
C ILE A 18 -72.28 -9.84 12.42
N PRO A 19 -71.83 -10.56 11.37
CA PRO A 19 -70.41 -10.60 11.06
C PRO A 19 -69.97 -9.20 10.62
N VAL A 20 -69.21 -8.52 11.49
CA VAL A 20 -68.41 -7.36 11.08
C VAL A 20 -67.29 -7.93 10.21
N ILE A 21 -67.49 -7.92 8.89
CA ILE A 21 -66.41 -8.13 7.93
C ILE A 21 -65.53 -6.89 8.07
N ALA A 22 -64.47 -7.00 8.85
CA ALA A 22 -63.39 -6.03 8.83
C ALA A 22 -62.75 -6.11 7.43
N THR A 23 -63.21 -5.28 6.51
CA THR A 23 -62.45 -4.96 5.30
C THR A 23 -61.19 -4.26 5.77
N SER A 24 -60.13 -5.03 5.98
CA SER A 24 -58.78 -4.49 6.00
C SER A 24 -58.60 -3.76 4.68
N VAL A 25 -58.60 -2.43 4.74
CA VAL A 25 -58.12 -1.60 3.64
C VAL A 25 -56.64 -1.93 3.54
N VAL A 26 -56.30 -2.92 2.72
CA VAL A 26 -54.93 -3.17 2.33
C VAL A 26 -54.53 -1.90 1.59
N ASN A 27 -53.77 -1.05 2.26
CA ASN A 27 -53.17 0.11 1.63
C ASN A 27 -52.32 -0.49 0.50
N ALA A 28 -52.75 -0.32 -0.74
CA ALA A 28 -51.99 -0.81 -1.88
C ALA A 28 -50.62 -0.15 -1.79
N GLU A 29 -49.58 -0.92 -1.49
CA GLU A 29 -48.22 -0.41 -1.51
C GLU A 29 -47.98 0.16 -2.91
N THR A 30 -47.61 1.43 -2.97
CA THR A 30 -47.29 2.08 -4.23
C THR A 30 -46.12 1.32 -4.85
N VAL A 31 -46.35 0.74 -6.03
CA VAL A 31 -45.32 0.01 -6.76
C VAL A 31 -44.22 1.02 -7.10
N LYS A 32 -42.98 0.68 -6.73
CA LYS A 32 -41.80 1.48 -7.06
C LYS A 32 -40.62 0.56 -7.38
N PRO A 33 -39.68 0.99 -8.23
CA PRO A 33 -38.43 0.27 -8.43
C PRO A 33 -37.63 0.14 -7.14
N TYR A 34 -36.95 -0.99 -7.01
CA TYR A 34 -36.01 -1.27 -5.94
C TYR A 34 -34.87 -2.12 -6.49
N PHE A 35 -33.67 -1.87 -6.00
CA PHE A 35 -32.46 -2.52 -6.52
C PHE A 35 -32.00 -3.64 -5.59
N ASN A 36 -31.53 -4.73 -6.21
CA ASN A 36 -30.71 -5.74 -5.55
C ASN A 36 -31.30 -6.28 -4.24
N TRP A 37 -32.57 -6.69 -4.31
CA TRP A 37 -33.37 -7.03 -3.13
C TRP A 37 -33.46 -8.54 -2.87
N TYR A 38 -33.18 -9.37 -3.87
CA TYR A 38 -33.38 -10.80 -3.74
C TYR A 38 -32.21 -11.49 -3.04
N ASN A 39 -32.54 -12.49 -2.25
CA ASN A 39 -31.58 -13.37 -1.60
C ASN A 39 -31.52 -14.72 -2.31
N ASN A 40 -30.35 -15.37 -2.28
CA ASN A 40 -30.11 -16.71 -2.84
C ASN A 40 -30.39 -16.81 -4.35
N VAL A 41 -30.08 -15.77 -5.11
CA VAL A 41 -30.15 -15.80 -6.57
C VAL A 41 -29.10 -16.80 -7.10
N PRO A 42 -29.46 -17.76 -7.96
CA PRO A 42 -28.48 -18.69 -8.52
C PRO A 42 -27.30 -17.95 -9.15
N GLU A 43 -26.07 -18.41 -8.85
CA GLU A 43 -24.79 -17.84 -9.31
C GLU A 43 -24.42 -16.46 -8.76
N VAL A 44 -25.37 -15.69 -8.21
CA VAL A 44 -25.17 -14.34 -7.65
C VAL A 44 -25.19 -14.34 -6.12
N GLY A 45 -26.00 -15.18 -5.47
CA GLY A 45 -26.17 -15.19 -4.01
C GLY A 45 -27.10 -14.09 -3.52
N ASP A 46 -26.71 -13.40 -2.45
CA ASP A 46 -27.42 -12.24 -1.89
C ASP A 46 -27.15 -11.01 -2.77
N GLU A 47 -28.20 -10.44 -3.37
CA GLU A 47 -28.04 -9.26 -4.23
C GLU A 47 -27.63 -8.03 -3.43
N SER A 48 -27.88 -7.95 -2.12
CA SER A 48 -27.43 -6.81 -1.31
C SER A 48 -25.90 -6.74 -1.17
N ASN A 49 -25.22 -7.87 -1.33
CA ASN A 49 -23.76 -7.95 -1.48
C ASN A 49 -23.42 -7.84 -2.98
N PHE A 50 -23.64 -6.67 -3.59
CA PHE A 50 -23.45 -6.49 -5.03
C PHE A 50 -22.06 -5.98 -5.41
N VAL A 51 -21.16 -5.69 -4.48
CA VAL A 51 -19.79 -5.20 -4.75
C VAL A 51 -18.78 -6.23 -4.26
N ARG A 52 -18.04 -6.86 -5.19
CA ARG A 52 -17.15 -7.99 -4.88
C ARG A 52 -15.83 -7.89 -5.63
N ILE A 53 -14.75 -8.48 -5.10
CA ILE A 53 -13.45 -8.53 -5.78
C ILE A 53 -13.33 -9.81 -6.62
N ASN A 54 -12.67 -9.71 -7.77
CA ASN A 54 -12.41 -10.75 -8.78
C ASN A 54 -13.66 -11.25 -9.53
N ASP A 55 -14.65 -11.78 -8.82
CA ASP A 55 -15.82 -12.39 -9.45
C ASP A 55 -17.09 -12.34 -8.58
N MET A 56 -18.12 -13.03 -9.06
CA MET A 56 -19.44 -13.11 -8.44
C MET A 56 -19.45 -13.90 -7.13
N GLN A 57 -18.35 -14.48 -6.66
CA GLN A 57 -18.26 -15.17 -5.35
C GLN A 57 -17.20 -14.54 -4.44
N GLY A 58 -16.52 -13.50 -4.92
CA GLY A 58 -15.50 -12.81 -4.15
C GLY A 58 -16.07 -11.98 -3.00
N GLY A 59 -15.15 -11.45 -2.21
CA GLY A 59 -15.40 -10.56 -1.09
C GLY A 59 -14.17 -9.71 -0.84
N ASP A 60 -13.95 -9.32 0.41
CA ASP A 60 -12.70 -8.67 0.81
C ASP A 60 -11.47 -9.52 0.43
N THR A 61 -10.36 -8.86 0.12
CA THR A 61 -9.11 -9.54 -0.22
C THR A 61 -7.91 -8.95 0.50
N SER A 62 -6.89 -9.77 0.68
CA SER A 62 -5.55 -9.35 1.11
C SER A 62 -4.45 -9.77 0.15
N GLU A 63 -4.79 -10.27 -1.03
CA GLU A 63 -3.83 -10.92 -1.94
C GLU A 63 -3.24 -9.97 -2.99
N ALA A 64 -3.91 -8.85 -3.29
CA ALA A 64 -3.53 -7.94 -4.37
C ALA A 64 -2.91 -6.66 -3.80
N CYS A 65 -1.64 -6.75 -3.42
CA CYS A 65 -0.93 -5.70 -2.68
C CYS A 65 0.53 -5.50 -3.13
N THR A 66 0.91 -6.10 -4.25
CA THR A 66 2.21 -5.87 -4.90
C THR A 66 2.06 -4.77 -5.95
N ASN A 67 3.06 -3.92 -6.12
CA ASN A 67 3.07 -2.94 -7.20
C ASN A 67 2.75 -3.56 -8.58
N GLY A 68 1.75 -3.02 -9.26
CA GLY A 68 1.26 -3.50 -10.56
C GLY A 68 0.19 -4.58 -10.50
N ASP A 69 -0.15 -5.10 -9.31
CA ASP A 69 -1.28 -6.02 -9.15
C ASP A 69 -2.58 -5.34 -9.61
N LYS A 70 -3.42 -6.12 -10.28
CA LYS A 70 -4.70 -5.65 -10.82
C LYS A 70 -5.85 -6.27 -10.06
N VAL A 71 -6.71 -5.43 -9.52
CA VAL A 71 -7.91 -5.83 -8.79
C VAL A 71 -9.13 -5.51 -9.63
N ASN A 72 -9.88 -6.54 -10.00
CA ASN A 72 -11.16 -6.37 -10.66
C ASN A 72 -12.25 -6.28 -9.58
N VAL A 73 -13.07 -5.24 -9.60
CA VAL A 73 -14.23 -5.13 -8.73
C VAL A 73 -15.48 -5.33 -9.56
N TRP A 74 -16.18 -6.42 -9.28
CA TRP A 74 -17.43 -6.81 -9.88
C TRP A 74 -18.59 -6.15 -9.13
N MET A 75 -19.51 -5.56 -9.89
CA MET A 75 -20.71 -4.92 -9.38
C MET A 75 -21.93 -5.48 -10.08
N TYR A 76 -23.00 -5.76 -9.34
CA TYR A 76 -24.24 -6.30 -9.88
C TYR A 76 -25.41 -5.34 -9.74
N LEU A 77 -26.30 -5.35 -10.73
CA LEU A 77 -27.49 -4.52 -10.76
C LEU A 77 -28.69 -5.33 -11.27
N HIS A 78 -29.78 -5.25 -10.51
CA HIS A 78 -31.08 -5.80 -10.84
C HIS A 78 -32.17 -4.92 -10.23
N ASN A 79 -33.11 -4.45 -11.07
CA ASN A 79 -34.36 -3.87 -10.58
C ASN A 79 -35.34 -5.02 -10.29
N GLY A 80 -35.68 -5.20 -9.02
CA GLY A 80 -36.49 -6.33 -8.57
C GLY A 80 -37.99 -6.16 -8.79
N SER A 81 -38.47 -5.04 -9.34
CA SER A 81 -39.88 -4.90 -9.71
C SER A 81 -40.35 -6.01 -10.64
N GLU A 82 -41.62 -6.42 -10.50
CA GLU A 82 -42.20 -7.42 -11.39
C GLU A 82 -42.38 -6.87 -12.81
N ALA A 83 -42.19 -7.74 -13.81
CA ALA A 83 -42.30 -7.38 -15.22
C ALA A 83 -43.68 -6.84 -15.61
N ALA A 84 -44.73 -7.22 -14.87
CA ALA A 84 -46.10 -6.72 -15.07
C ALA A 84 -46.20 -5.19 -14.86
N PHE A 85 -45.29 -4.59 -14.11
CA PHE A 85 -45.27 -3.15 -13.82
C PHE A 85 -44.37 -2.35 -14.77
N ASN A 86 -43.79 -2.98 -15.79
CA ASN A 86 -42.96 -2.26 -16.75
C ASN A 86 -43.76 -1.38 -17.70
N GLY A 87 -45.02 -1.70 -17.94
CA GLY A 87 -45.78 -1.14 -19.06
C GLY A 87 -45.26 -1.60 -20.43
N ASP A 88 -46.05 -1.32 -21.46
CA ASP A 88 -45.72 -1.74 -22.84
C ASP A 88 -44.50 -0.99 -23.38
N ASN A 89 -44.28 0.26 -22.95
CA ASN A 89 -43.20 1.11 -23.43
C ASN A 89 -42.01 1.23 -22.44
N ARG A 90 -41.98 0.39 -21.39
CA ARG A 90 -40.97 0.48 -20.31
C ARG A 90 -41.00 1.83 -19.58
N ASP A 91 -42.20 2.33 -19.33
CA ASP A 91 -42.52 3.60 -18.68
C ASP A 91 -43.46 3.42 -17.47
N GLY A 92 -43.74 2.18 -17.07
CA GLY A 92 -44.60 1.84 -15.94
C GLY A 92 -43.94 2.07 -14.57
N GLU A 93 -44.75 1.97 -13.52
CA GLU A 93 -44.36 2.26 -12.13
C GLU A 93 -43.23 1.37 -11.59
N GLY A 94 -43.01 0.19 -12.19
CA GLY A 94 -41.93 -0.72 -11.82
C GLY A 94 -40.57 -0.36 -12.42
N VAL A 95 -40.50 0.61 -13.34
CA VAL A 95 -39.28 0.95 -14.09
C VAL A 95 -38.46 2.00 -13.34
N ALA A 96 -37.16 1.75 -13.17
CA ALA A 96 -36.23 2.73 -12.65
C ALA A 96 -35.75 3.67 -13.77
N VAL A 97 -35.78 4.98 -13.53
CA VAL A 97 -35.39 6.00 -14.52
C VAL A 97 -34.21 6.84 -14.04
N GLY A 98 -33.31 7.18 -14.97
CA GLY A 98 -32.07 7.89 -14.65
C GLY A 98 -31.16 7.08 -13.72
N THR A 99 -31.14 5.76 -13.88
CA THR A 99 -30.34 4.85 -13.06
C THR A 99 -28.86 5.09 -13.28
N THR A 100 -28.12 5.30 -12.20
CA THR A 100 -26.68 5.52 -12.22
C THR A 100 -25.95 4.53 -11.32
N LEU A 101 -24.77 4.10 -11.76
CA LEU A 101 -23.77 3.41 -10.95
C LEU A 101 -22.64 4.39 -10.62
N LYS A 102 -22.38 4.60 -9.34
CA LYS A 102 -21.24 5.38 -8.84
C LYS A 102 -20.29 4.50 -8.03
N VAL A 103 -19.00 4.61 -8.30
CA VAL A 103 -17.93 3.99 -7.50
C VAL A 103 -17.23 5.07 -6.71
N ASN A 104 -17.09 4.87 -5.41
CA ASN A 104 -16.23 5.70 -4.55
C ASN A 104 -15.07 4.83 -4.04
N ALA A 105 -13.85 5.32 -4.18
CA ALA A 105 -12.65 4.66 -3.68
C ALA A 105 -11.63 5.73 -3.28
N ASP A 106 -10.79 5.42 -2.30
CA ASP A 106 -9.71 6.30 -1.84
C ASP A 106 -8.54 6.24 -2.82
N LEU A 107 -8.69 6.95 -3.95
CA LEU A 107 -7.68 6.97 -5.01
C LEU A 107 -6.48 7.83 -4.63
N ASN A 108 -5.28 7.37 -5.02
CA ASN A 108 -4.01 8.09 -4.85
C ASN A 108 -3.64 8.43 -3.39
N THR A 109 -4.30 7.85 -2.40
CA THR A 109 -3.91 7.95 -0.99
C THR A 109 -3.12 6.72 -0.58
N ASN A 110 -2.04 6.88 0.18
CA ASN A 110 -1.36 5.74 0.81
C ASN A 110 -2.22 5.21 1.94
N SER A 111 -2.54 3.92 1.87
CA SER A 111 -3.22 3.25 2.97
C SER A 111 -2.88 1.76 2.95
N LYS A 112 -2.90 1.15 4.13
CA LYS A 112 -2.86 -0.31 4.31
C LYS A 112 -4.21 -0.95 3.97
N SER A 113 -5.27 -0.17 3.86
CA SER A 113 -6.63 -0.65 3.60
C SER A 113 -7.38 0.35 2.73
N HIS A 114 -7.99 -0.15 1.66
CA HIS A 114 -8.76 0.64 0.72
C HIS A 114 -10.19 0.12 0.64
N THR A 115 -11.16 0.95 0.96
CA THR A 115 -12.57 0.61 0.82
C THR A 115 -13.11 1.14 -0.50
N ILE A 116 -13.76 0.26 -1.25
CA ILE A 116 -14.40 0.56 -2.53
C ILE A 116 -15.90 0.40 -2.32
N THR A 117 -16.64 1.49 -2.54
CA THR A 117 -18.09 1.54 -2.38
C THR A 117 -18.76 1.65 -3.74
N GLY A 118 -19.65 0.72 -4.06
CA GLY A 118 -20.59 0.84 -5.18
C GLY A 118 -21.90 1.43 -4.71
N VAL A 119 -22.47 2.37 -5.47
CA VAL A 119 -23.76 3.00 -5.20
C VAL A 119 -24.62 2.94 -6.45
N ILE A 120 -25.82 2.37 -6.33
CA ILE A 120 -26.84 2.39 -7.38
C ILE A 120 -27.94 3.34 -6.94
N SER A 121 -28.33 4.26 -7.81
CA SER A 121 -29.40 5.22 -7.55
C SER A 121 -30.24 5.43 -8.80
N ALA A 122 -31.50 5.83 -8.62
CA ALA A 122 -32.38 6.26 -9.70
C ALA A 122 -33.27 7.40 -9.20
N ASN A 123 -33.88 8.16 -10.11
CA ASN A 123 -34.67 9.33 -9.75
C ASN A 123 -35.97 8.98 -9.00
N ASN A 124 -36.45 7.74 -9.14
CA ASN A 124 -37.70 7.24 -8.57
C ASN A 124 -37.52 5.99 -7.71
N ALA A 125 -36.29 5.70 -7.26
CA ALA A 125 -35.97 4.57 -6.38
C ALA A 125 -35.11 5.03 -5.20
N ASP A 126 -35.14 4.28 -4.10
CA ASP A 126 -34.16 4.47 -3.03
C ASP A 126 -32.78 4.00 -3.51
N SER A 127 -31.73 4.71 -3.13
CA SER A 127 -30.35 4.30 -3.45
C SER A 127 -29.92 3.12 -2.59
N VAL A 128 -29.16 2.20 -3.17
CA VAL A 128 -28.48 1.11 -2.45
C VAL A 128 -26.97 1.28 -2.55
N SER A 129 -26.26 0.90 -1.49
CA SER A 129 -24.81 0.98 -1.42
C SER A 129 -24.24 -0.29 -0.81
N ASP A 130 -23.10 -0.73 -1.32
CA ASP A 130 -22.35 -1.87 -0.79
C ASP A 130 -20.84 -1.61 -0.93
N THR A 131 -20.05 -2.31 -0.14
CA THR A 131 -18.62 -2.04 0.02
C THR A 131 -17.79 -3.31 0.01
N VAL A 132 -16.59 -3.21 -0.57
CA VAL A 132 -15.55 -4.23 -0.45
C VAL A 132 -14.23 -3.57 -0.08
N THR A 133 -13.37 -4.31 0.62
CA THR A 133 -12.08 -3.80 1.11
C THR A 133 -10.90 -4.60 0.58
N ILE A 134 -9.85 -3.90 0.17
CA ILE A 134 -8.53 -4.46 -0.15
C ILE A 134 -7.61 -4.14 1.04
N THR A 135 -7.06 -5.16 1.71
CA THR A 135 -6.19 -5.00 2.89
C THR A 135 -4.76 -5.48 2.59
N CYS A 136 -3.77 -4.60 2.68
CA CYS A 136 -2.38 -4.86 2.32
C CYS A 136 -1.44 -5.13 3.49
N GLY A 137 -1.97 -5.70 4.58
CA GLY A 137 -1.19 -6.07 5.75
C GLY A 137 -0.43 -4.87 6.30
N ASP A 138 0.91 -4.93 6.27
CA ASP A 138 1.79 -3.85 6.75
C ASP A 138 2.28 -2.90 5.65
N HIS A 139 1.88 -3.12 4.40
CA HIS A 139 2.29 -2.30 3.26
C HIS A 139 1.27 -1.20 2.98
N GLU A 140 1.76 0.04 2.88
CA GLU A 140 0.95 1.14 2.38
C GLU A 140 1.07 1.19 0.85
N VAL A 141 -0.09 1.19 0.19
CA VAL A 141 -0.17 1.28 -1.27
C VAL A 141 -1.19 2.34 -1.68
N LYS A 142 -1.12 2.81 -2.91
CA LYS A 142 -2.15 3.61 -3.57
C LYS A 142 -2.96 2.74 -4.52
N LEU A 143 -4.22 3.09 -4.72
CA LEU A 143 -5.01 2.57 -5.82
C LEU A 143 -5.08 3.58 -6.95
N LYS A 144 -4.89 3.08 -8.17
CA LYS A 144 -5.12 3.78 -9.43
C LYS A 144 -6.30 3.14 -10.16
N TYR A 145 -7.30 3.93 -10.48
CA TYR A 145 -8.46 3.46 -11.23
C TYR A 145 -8.18 3.37 -12.74
N ASN A 146 -8.50 2.23 -13.34
CA ASN A 146 -8.24 1.91 -14.75
C ASN A 146 -9.52 1.83 -15.60
N GLY A 147 -10.68 2.22 -15.06
CA GLY A 147 -11.94 2.23 -15.80
C GLY A 147 -12.72 0.91 -15.76
N VAL A 148 -13.79 0.88 -16.57
CA VAL A 148 -14.62 -0.31 -16.79
C VAL A 148 -13.90 -1.25 -17.76
N VAL A 149 -13.70 -2.50 -17.32
CA VAL A 149 -13.06 -3.55 -18.13
C VAL A 149 -14.05 -4.59 -18.65
N SER A 150 -15.25 -4.67 -18.07
CA SER A 150 -16.31 -5.55 -18.56
C SER A 150 -17.70 -4.99 -18.22
N PHE A 151 -18.63 -5.18 -19.16
CA PHE A 151 -20.06 -5.01 -18.93
C PHE A 151 -20.77 -6.24 -19.49
N LYS A 152 -21.63 -6.86 -18.69
CA LYS A 152 -22.47 -7.99 -19.12
C LYS A 152 -23.91 -7.72 -18.74
N THR A 153 -24.84 -8.12 -19.59
CA THR A 153 -26.27 -8.03 -19.31
C THR A 153 -26.99 -9.28 -19.80
N THR A 154 -28.09 -9.61 -19.15
CA THR A 154 -29.04 -10.61 -19.62
C THR A 154 -30.03 -10.05 -20.65
N ASN A 155 -30.07 -8.72 -20.82
CA ASN A 155 -30.97 -8.09 -21.76
C ASN A 155 -30.53 -8.39 -23.20
N THR A 156 -31.49 -8.83 -24.02
CA THR A 156 -31.27 -9.17 -25.44
C THR A 156 -31.76 -8.07 -26.39
N GLU A 157 -32.46 -7.05 -25.89
CA GLU A 157 -33.14 -6.00 -26.66
C GLU A 157 -32.19 -4.99 -27.34
N GLY A 158 -30.88 -5.09 -27.10
CA GLY A 158 -29.89 -4.14 -27.61
C GLY A 158 -30.00 -2.76 -26.93
N GLY A 159 -28.97 -1.93 -27.09
CA GLY A 159 -28.95 -0.58 -26.49
C GLY A 159 -28.81 -0.56 -24.96
N TYR A 160 -28.71 -1.71 -24.29
CA TYR A 160 -28.49 -1.82 -22.86
C TYR A 160 -26.99 -1.84 -22.53
N GLY A 161 -26.55 -0.95 -21.65
CA GLY A 161 -25.13 -0.69 -21.45
C GLY A 161 -24.84 0.21 -20.26
N ILE A 162 -23.59 0.66 -20.22
CA ILE A 162 -23.12 1.70 -19.32
C ILE A 162 -22.63 2.89 -20.15
N ASN A 163 -23.04 4.10 -19.79
CA ASN A 163 -22.64 5.33 -20.46
C ASN A 163 -22.02 6.30 -19.44
N GLY A 164 -20.73 6.59 -19.63
CA GLY A 164 -19.90 7.36 -18.71
C GLY A 164 -18.97 6.48 -17.86
N ASP A 165 -18.29 7.14 -16.93
CA ASP A 165 -17.34 6.49 -16.02
C ASP A 165 -17.94 6.36 -14.61
N PRO A 166 -18.05 5.14 -14.03
CA PRO A 166 -18.58 4.93 -12.69
C PRO A 166 -17.93 5.78 -11.60
N ILE A 167 -16.66 6.16 -11.71
CA ILE A 167 -16.02 7.02 -10.70
C ILE A 167 -16.68 8.41 -10.61
N ASN A 168 -17.34 8.85 -11.70
CA ASN A 168 -18.06 10.11 -11.79
C ASN A 168 -19.59 9.94 -11.72
N GLY A 169 -20.09 8.70 -11.58
CA GLY A 169 -21.49 8.35 -11.75
C GLY A 169 -21.84 8.14 -13.23
N ALA A 170 -21.89 6.88 -13.65
CA ALA A 170 -22.27 6.51 -15.01
C ALA A 170 -23.74 6.10 -15.08
N TYR A 171 -24.43 6.42 -16.17
CA TYR A 171 -25.77 5.88 -16.43
C TYR A 171 -25.68 4.40 -16.78
N ILE A 172 -26.59 3.60 -16.24
CA ILE A 172 -26.71 2.17 -16.52
C ILE A 172 -28.15 1.82 -16.89
N GLY A 173 -28.33 0.98 -17.91
CA GLY A 173 -29.64 0.66 -18.45
C GLY A 173 -29.65 0.83 -19.97
N PHE A 174 -30.80 1.19 -20.53
CA PHE A 174 -30.83 1.69 -21.91
C PHE A 174 -29.92 2.91 -22.06
N THR A 175 -29.24 3.01 -23.20
CA THR A 175 -28.19 4.01 -23.49
C THR A 175 -28.59 4.96 -24.61
N ASP A 176 -29.75 4.77 -25.21
CA ASP A 176 -30.22 5.50 -26.38
C ASP A 176 -31.21 6.62 -26.01
N GLY A 177 -30.89 7.84 -26.47
CA GLY A 177 -31.77 9.01 -26.44
C GLY A 177 -32.43 9.24 -25.08
N ASP A 178 -33.76 9.34 -25.09
CA ASP A 178 -34.58 9.65 -23.93
C ASP A 178 -34.71 8.47 -22.94
N ARG A 179 -34.19 7.29 -23.29
CA ARG A 179 -34.20 6.09 -22.43
C ARG A 179 -32.92 5.92 -21.63
N GLN A 180 -32.03 6.91 -21.63
CA GLN A 180 -30.78 6.82 -20.90
C GLN A 180 -31.01 6.55 -19.40
N GLY A 181 -30.42 5.46 -18.90
CA GLY A 181 -30.56 5.06 -17.49
C GLY A 181 -31.90 4.39 -17.15
N VAL A 182 -32.69 3.98 -18.14
CA VAL A 182 -33.93 3.23 -17.92
C VAL A 182 -33.61 1.75 -17.65
N VAL A 183 -34.07 1.24 -16.51
CA VAL A 183 -33.91 -0.15 -16.08
C VAL A 183 -35.28 -0.74 -15.73
N PRO A 184 -35.87 -1.58 -16.61
CA PRO A 184 -37.12 -2.26 -16.32
C PRO A 184 -36.96 -3.30 -15.21
N GLY A 185 -38.05 -3.60 -14.51
CA GLY A 185 -38.11 -4.70 -13.55
C GLY A 185 -38.28 -6.03 -14.27
N CYS A 186 -37.32 -6.95 -14.12
CA CYS A 186 -37.41 -8.36 -14.52
C CYS A 186 -36.03 -9.01 -14.36
N TRP A 187 -36.00 -10.32 -14.21
CA TRP A 187 -34.80 -11.16 -14.36
C TRP A 187 -34.10 -11.01 -15.73
N ASP A 188 -34.78 -10.50 -16.76
CA ASP A 188 -34.17 -10.30 -18.07
C ASP A 188 -33.31 -9.03 -18.15
N TYR A 189 -33.44 -8.08 -17.22
CA TYR A 189 -32.75 -6.78 -17.26
C TYR A 189 -31.60 -6.64 -16.25
N ARG A 190 -31.00 -7.77 -15.86
CA ARG A 190 -29.82 -7.78 -14.98
C ARG A 190 -28.57 -7.31 -15.71
N ALA A 191 -27.67 -6.68 -14.97
CA ALA A 191 -26.34 -6.33 -15.46
C ALA A 191 -25.26 -6.59 -14.42
N SER A 192 -24.05 -6.79 -14.92
CA SER A 192 -22.84 -6.69 -14.10
C SER A 192 -21.80 -5.80 -14.77
N VAL A 193 -21.09 -5.04 -13.95
CA VAL A 193 -20.04 -4.11 -14.34
C VAL A 193 -18.77 -4.53 -13.62
N VAL A 194 -17.67 -4.68 -14.34
CA VAL A 194 -16.35 -4.91 -13.75
C VAL A 194 -15.50 -3.68 -13.99
N VAL A 195 -15.07 -3.04 -12.91
CA VAL A 195 -14.05 -2.00 -12.95
C VAL A 195 -12.70 -2.54 -12.49
N GLN A 196 -11.62 -1.91 -12.90
CA GLN A 196 -10.27 -2.34 -12.53
C GLN A 196 -9.54 -1.25 -11.74
N PHE A 197 -8.85 -1.67 -10.69
CA PHE A 197 -7.87 -0.89 -9.96
C PHE A 197 -6.48 -1.53 -10.12
N GLU A 198 -5.45 -0.70 -10.11
CA GLU A 198 -4.04 -1.10 -10.12
C GLU A 198 -3.40 -0.62 -8.82
N VAL A 199 -2.69 -1.53 -8.16
CA VAL A 199 -1.91 -1.23 -6.96
C VAL A 199 -0.65 -0.48 -7.39
N VAL A 200 -0.42 0.68 -6.78
CA VAL A 200 0.76 1.50 -7.01
C VAL A 200 1.47 1.69 -5.68
N GLU A 201 2.64 1.10 -5.52
CA GLU A 201 3.49 1.40 -4.37
C GLU A 201 4.05 2.82 -4.51
N GLU A 202 3.92 3.64 -3.47
CA GLU A 202 4.67 4.90 -3.47
C GLU A 202 6.15 4.56 -3.28
N PRO A 203 7.04 5.12 -4.11
CA PRO A 203 8.45 4.88 -3.92
C PRO A 203 8.84 5.36 -2.53
N GLN A 204 9.31 4.47 -1.64
CA GLN A 204 9.74 4.90 -0.30
C GLN A 204 10.85 5.95 -0.46
N GLU A 205 10.64 7.14 0.11
CA GLU A 205 11.73 8.10 0.25
C GLU A 205 12.74 7.47 1.21
N ASN A 206 13.90 7.10 0.68
CA ASN A 206 14.88 6.42 1.48
C ASN A 206 15.49 7.41 2.49
N ASP A 207 15.27 7.20 3.79
CA ASP A 207 15.87 8.01 4.86
C ASP A 207 17.33 7.59 5.19
N PHE A 208 18.07 7.04 4.23
CA PHE A 208 19.48 6.74 4.45
C PHE A 208 20.35 7.98 4.19
N SER A 209 21.08 8.42 5.22
CA SER A 209 22.17 9.39 5.06
C SER A 209 23.47 8.64 4.74
N LEU A 210 24.07 8.92 3.58
CA LEU A 210 25.41 8.44 3.23
C LEU A 210 26.41 9.55 3.56
N GLU A 211 27.31 9.30 4.51
CA GLU A 211 28.39 10.24 4.83
C GLU A 211 29.77 9.69 4.43
N CYS A 212 30.57 10.55 3.80
CA CYS A 212 32.01 10.34 3.56
C CYS A 212 32.75 11.30 4.47
N ARG A 213 33.71 10.79 5.27
CA ARG A 213 34.59 11.63 6.09
C ARG A 213 36.04 11.19 5.90
N VAL A 214 36.92 12.08 5.44
CA VAL A 214 38.37 11.81 5.38
C VAL A 214 38.97 11.98 6.78
N LEU A 215 38.90 10.94 7.60
CA LEU A 215 39.16 11.09 9.04
C LEU A 215 40.62 10.89 9.45
N ASN A 216 41.38 10.01 8.80
CA ASN A 216 42.67 9.60 9.37
C ASN A 216 43.86 9.85 8.45
N LEU A 217 44.76 10.71 8.94
CA LEU A 217 46.12 10.90 8.47
C LEU A 217 47.05 10.57 9.63
N GLU A 218 47.69 9.41 9.57
CA GLU A 218 48.61 8.94 10.60
C GLU A 218 50.02 8.99 10.04
N ALA A 219 50.92 9.75 10.67
CA ALA A 219 52.31 9.81 10.25
C ALA A 219 53.00 8.45 10.49
N ILE A 220 53.74 7.97 9.50
CA ILE A 220 54.50 6.72 9.62
C ILE A 220 55.81 7.03 10.32
N VAL A 221 55.98 6.43 11.49
CA VAL A 221 57.21 6.55 12.28
C VAL A 221 58.39 6.09 11.40
N ASP A 222 59.48 6.85 11.44
CA ASP A 222 60.74 6.61 10.71
C ASP A 222 60.78 6.92 9.21
N LYS A 223 59.71 7.47 8.63
CA LYS A 223 59.72 7.92 7.23
C LYS A 223 59.34 9.40 7.12
N LYS A 224 60.23 10.20 6.51
CA LYS A 224 59.98 11.62 6.27
C LYS A 224 58.80 11.78 5.30
N ASN A 225 57.81 12.59 5.69
CA ASN A 225 56.61 12.90 4.89
C ASN A 225 55.75 11.69 4.49
N ALA A 226 55.86 10.57 5.20
CA ALA A 226 55.06 9.39 4.93
C ALA A 226 53.86 9.30 5.89
N TYR A 227 52.69 9.00 5.34
CA TYR A 227 51.43 8.93 6.06
C TYR A 227 50.63 7.71 5.61
N LYS A 228 49.90 7.14 6.57
CA LYS A 228 48.74 6.30 6.32
C LYS A 228 47.51 7.19 6.19
N ILE A 229 46.79 7.03 5.08
CA ILE A 229 45.57 7.76 4.76
C ILE A 229 44.42 6.77 4.86
N SER A 230 43.34 7.12 5.55
CA SER A 230 42.12 6.30 5.59
C SER A 230 40.86 7.16 5.52
N VAL A 231 39.92 6.69 4.71
CA VAL A 231 38.59 7.26 4.51
C VAL A 231 37.62 6.50 5.39
N ASP A 232 36.88 7.22 6.22
CA ASP A 232 35.79 6.65 6.99
C ASP A 232 34.47 6.87 6.25
N THR A 233 33.65 5.84 6.26
CA THR A 233 32.34 5.84 5.61
C THR A 233 31.34 5.30 6.61
N SER A 234 30.36 6.12 6.98
CA SER A 234 29.24 5.64 7.78
C SER A 234 28.05 5.39 6.87
N VAL A 235 27.58 4.15 6.88
CA VAL A 235 26.29 3.77 6.31
C VAL A 235 25.38 3.45 7.49
N ASN A 236 24.15 3.97 7.49
CA ASN A 236 23.17 3.57 8.49
C ASN A 236 22.99 2.03 8.41
N PRO A 237 23.01 1.28 9.53
CA PRO A 237 23.27 -0.16 9.53
C PRO A 237 22.15 -1.04 8.95
N ASP A 238 21.05 -0.48 8.43
CA ASP A 238 19.91 -1.24 7.90
C ASP A 238 20.19 -1.94 6.55
N GLU A 239 21.44 -2.31 6.29
CA GLU A 239 21.92 -3.14 5.16
C GLU A 239 21.62 -2.60 3.73
N ALA A 240 20.95 -1.47 3.61
CA ALA A 240 20.46 -0.96 2.33
C ALA A 240 21.57 -0.45 1.39
N ALA A 241 22.78 -0.16 1.89
CA ALA A 241 23.89 0.30 1.06
C ALA A 241 25.25 -0.30 1.48
N ARG A 242 26.11 -0.54 0.48
CA ARG A 242 27.49 -0.98 0.68
C ARG A 242 28.43 -0.16 -0.18
N VAL A 243 29.67 0.04 0.28
CA VAL A 243 30.71 0.68 -0.54
C VAL A 243 31.03 -0.23 -1.73
N LYS A 244 30.84 0.29 -2.95
CA LYS A 244 31.13 -0.40 -4.20
C LYS A 244 32.55 -0.11 -4.68
N THR A 245 32.88 1.19 -4.77
CA THR A 245 34.22 1.65 -5.12
C THR A 245 34.59 2.85 -4.26
N ALA A 246 35.90 3.06 -4.07
CA ALA A 246 36.42 4.25 -3.43
C ALA A 246 37.71 4.67 -4.15
N LYS A 247 37.90 5.98 -4.29
CA LYS A 247 39.10 6.57 -4.89
C LYS A 247 39.63 7.68 -4.01
N ILE A 248 40.92 7.69 -3.77
CA ILE A 248 41.63 8.76 -3.06
C ILE A 248 42.49 9.50 -4.08
N ASN A 249 42.19 10.78 -4.28
CA ASN A 249 42.95 11.68 -5.14
C ASN A 249 43.74 12.64 -4.26
N ILE A 250 45.04 12.76 -4.52
CA ILE A 250 45.92 13.69 -3.82
C ILE A 250 46.44 14.69 -4.85
N THR A 251 46.18 15.97 -4.64
CA THR A 251 46.71 17.06 -5.47
C THR A 251 47.60 17.98 -4.64
N GLY A 252 48.57 18.63 -5.27
CA GLY A 252 49.51 19.51 -4.55
C GLY A 252 50.24 20.50 -5.46
N PRO A 253 51.29 21.15 -4.93
CA PRO A 253 52.10 22.12 -5.68
C PRO A 253 52.74 21.50 -6.93
N ASN A 254 53.15 22.36 -7.89
CA ASN A 254 53.81 21.96 -9.13
C ASN A 254 53.02 20.94 -9.96
N SER A 255 51.69 21.06 -9.95
CA SER A 255 50.78 20.16 -10.66
C SER A 255 50.90 18.70 -10.21
N TYR A 256 51.33 18.46 -8.97
CA TYR A 256 51.39 17.12 -8.41
C TYR A 256 49.99 16.51 -8.32
N ALA A 257 49.84 15.28 -8.79
CA ALA A 257 48.63 14.50 -8.67
C ALA A 257 48.97 13.01 -8.47
N ALA A 258 48.28 12.35 -7.55
CA ALA A 258 48.29 10.90 -7.37
C ALA A 258 46.86 10.40 -7.13
N GLN A 259 46.58 9.17 -7.58
CA GLN A 259 45.29 8.53 -7.41
C GLN A 259 45.50 7.10 -6.90
N PHE A 260 44.66 6.69 -5.96
CA PHE A 260 44.64 5.35 -5.37
C PHE A 260 43.22 4.82 -5.35
N ASP A 261 43.06 3.52 -5.59
CA ASP A 261 41.80 2.83 -5.43
C ASP A 261 41.72 2.23 -4.01
N GLY A 262 40.52 2.25 -3.42
CA GLY A 262 40.25 1.76 -2.08
C GLY A 262 40.00 2.88 -1.05
N LEU A 263 39.70 2.46 0.18
CA LEU A 263 39.40 3.34 1.31
C LEU A 263 40.65 3.75 2.10
N SER A 264 41.81 3.15 1.81
CA SER A 264 43.05 3.44 2.55
C SER A 264 44.28 3.34 1.68
N VAL A 265 45.30 4.12 2.05
CA VAL A 265 46.67 4.04 1.53
C VAL A 265 47.61 3.92 2.73
N ASP A 266 48.26 2.77 2.91
CA ASP A 266 49.01 2.47 4.13
C ASP A 266 50.40 3.12 4.21
N ASP A 267 50.99 3.49 3.07
CA ASP A 267 52.36 3.99 2.99
C ASP A 267 52.53 5.01 1.86
N TYR A 268 51.94 6.19 2.04
CA TYR A 268 52.02 7.26 1.07
C TYR A 268 53.05 8.32 1.48
N THR A 269 54.07 8.54 0.66
CA THR A 269 55.10 9.57 0.89
C THR A 269 54.83 10.79 0.03
N PHE A 270 54.56 11.94 0.65
CA PHE A 270 54.42 13.20 -0.08
C PHE A 270 55.76 13.63 -0.70
N PRO A 271 55.75 14.23 -1.90
CA PRO A 271 56.94 14.85 -2.46
C PRO A 271 57.57 15.83 -1.46
N SER A 272 58.91 15.93 -1.46
CA SER A 272 59.65 16.85 -0.57
C SER A 272 59.54 18.33 -0.98
N VAL A 273 58.44 18.72 -1.63
CA VAL A 273 58.16 20.09 -2.03
C VAL A 273 57.27 20.72 -0.95
N ASP A 274 57.71 21.85 -0.41
CA ASP A 274 56.90 22.60 0.56
C ASP A 274 55.57 23.00 -0.07
N GLY A 275 54.49 22.78 0.66
CA GLY A 275 53.18 23.33 0.29
C GLY A 275 51.99 22.53 0.77
N ARG A 276 50.81 23.02 0.39
CA ARG A 276 49.52 22.46 0.73
C ARG A 276 49.11 21.38 -0.27
N TYR A 277 48.82 20.20 0.25
CA TYR A 277 48.23 19.09 -0.49
C TYR A 277 46.75 18.95 -0.12
N THR A 278 45.93 18.58 -1.11
CA THR A 278 44.51 18.28 -0.95
C THR A 278 44.29 16.80 -1.17
N ILE A 279 43.68 16.13 -0.19
CA ILE A 279 43.28 14.74 -0.26
C ILE A 279 41.76 14.72 -0.43
N LYS A 280 41.30 14.25 -1.58
CA LYS A 280 39.90 14.15 -1.95
C LYS A 280 39.53 12.68 -2.12
N ALA A 281 38.63 12.18 -1.28
CA ALA A 281 38.06 10.85 -1.42
C ALA A 281 36.72 10.92 -2.16
N THR A 282 36.49 9.99 -3.07
CA THR A 282 35.23 9.81 -3.79
C THR A 282 34.78 8.37 -3.56
N VAL A 283 33.63 8.20 -2.93
CA VAL A 283 33.08 6.90 -2.55
C VAL A 283 31.77 6.67 -3.30
N GLU A 284 31.70 5.54 -4.00
CA GLU A 284 30.53 5.06 -4.71
C GLU A 284 29.83 4.00 -3.85
N PHE A 285 28.56 4.22 -3.52
CA PHE A 285 27.74 3.24 -2.81
C PHE A 285 26.83 2.47 -3.78
N GLU A 286 26.74 1.16 -3.57
CA GLU A 286 25.73 0.29 -4.18
C GLU A 286 24.58 0.13 -3.19
N VAL A 287 23.38 0.49 -3.62
CA VAL A 287 22.15 0.42 -2.83
C VAL A 287 21.36 -0.82 -3.26
N ALA A 288 20.77 -1.55 -2.30
CA ALA A 288 19.99 -2.76 -2.58
C ALA A 288 18.77 -2.48 -3.48
N GLU A 289 18.36 -3.48 -4.25
CA GLU A 289 17.13 -3.41 -5.07
C GLU A 289 15.89 -3.17 -4.18
N GLY A 290 14.99 -2.29 -4.62
CA GLY A 290 13.80 -1.89 -3.86
C GLY A 290 13.90 -0.47 -3.25
N TYR A 291 15.11 0.08 -3.17
CA TYR A 291 15.32 1.48 -2.79
C TYR A 291 15.43 2.34 -4.05
N ASN A 292 14.79 3.51 -4.05
CA ASN A 292 14.80 4.39 -5.22
C ASN A 292 16.21 4.75 -5.64
N SER A 293 16.58 4.18 -6.78
CA SER A 293 17.81 4.37 -7.54
C SER A 293 18.87 3.28 -7.35
N GLN A 294 18.96 2.44 -8.39
CA GLN A 294 20.20 1.77 -8.80
C GLN A 294 21.29 2.77 -9.24
N THR A 295 21.12 4.07 -8.97
CA THR A 295 22.16 5.04 -9.25
C THR A 295 23.14 5.04 -8.09
N ALA A 296 24.34 4.56 -8.40
CA ALA A 296 25.53 4.78 -7.60
C ALA A 296 25.51 6.18 -6.97
N THR A 297 25.38 6.26 -5.64
CA THR A 297 25.48 7.54 -4.95
C THR A 297 26.95 7.84 -4.73
N ILE A 298 27.39 8.98 -5.27
CA ILE A 298 28.79 9.42 -5.18
C ILE A 298 28.90 10.47 -4.09
N VAL A 299 29.56 10.12 -2.98
CA VAL A 299 29.86 11.07 -1.91
C VAL A 299 31.33 11.46 -1.99
N THR A 300 31.61 12.74 -1.83
CA THR A 300 32.97 13.29 -1.86
C THR A 300 33.31 13.89 -0.51
N CYS A 301 34.52 13.60 -0.02
CA CYS A 301 35.05 14.25 1.17
C CYS A 301 36.49 14.72 0.95
N GLU A 302 36.88 15.81 1.61
CA GLU A 302 38.15 16.51 1.35
C GLU A 302 38.86 16.91 2.65
N ARG A 303 40.20 16.84 2.65
CA ARG A 303 41.07 17.32 3.73
C ARG A 303 42.37 17.91 3.17
N HIS A 304 42.87 18.97 3.80
CA HIS A 304 44.16 19.57 3.44
C HIS A 304 45.27 19.16 4.42
N VAL A 305 46.49 19.04 3.90
CA VAL A 305 47.72 18.74 4.65
C VAL A 305 48.82 19.67 4.18
N ASP A 306 49.46 20.39 5.10
CA ASP A 306 50.60 21.25 4.80
C ASP A 306 51.89 20.47 5.06
N ILE A 307 52.77 20.35 4.06
CA ILE A 307 54.05 19.65 4.12
C ILE A 307 55.18 20.67 4.13
N GLU A 308 56.10 20.56 5.10
CA GLU A 308 57.30 21.40 5.21
C GLU A 308 58.57 20.53 5.11
N SER A 309 59.40 20.76 4.09
CA SER A 309 60.65 20.04 3.83
C SER A 309 61.73 20.30 4.87
N LYS A 310 61.61 21.36 5.68
CA LYS A 310 62.67 21.86 6.57
C LYS A 310 62.56 21.43 8.03
N GLN A 311 61.49 20.78 8.46
CA GLN A 311 61.43 20.23 9.82
C GLN A 311 61.68 18.72 9.81
N PRO A 312 62.63 18.19 10.61
CA PRO A 312 62.57 16.78 10.99
C PRO A 312 61.23 16.54 11.69
N PRO A 313 60.59 15.36 11.50
CA PRO A 313 59.28 15.10 12.06
C PRO A 313 59.32 15.39 13.56
N LYS A 314 58.58 16.42 14.02
CA LYS A 314 58.33 16.60 15.44
C LYS A 314 57.52 15.41 15.87
N GLN A 315 58.16 14.49 16.59
CA GLN A 315 57.44 13.47 17.34
C GLN A 315 56.32 14.18 18.14
N PRO A 316 55.08 13.68 18.11
CA PRO A 316 54.07 14.16 19.04
C PRO A 316 54.68 14.07 20.45
N PRO A 317 54.40 15.05 21.34
CA PRO A 317 54.91 14.99 22.70
C PRO A 317 54.52 13.63 23.26
N VAL A 318 55.50 12.83 23.66
CA VAL A 318 55.24 11.65 24.48
C VAL A 318 54.60 12.21 25.73
N GLU A 319 53.28 12.11 25.82
CA GLU A 319 52.53 12.44 27.01
C GLU A 319 53.05 11.48 28.07
N HIS A 320 53.94 11.98 28.92
CA HIS A 320 54.40 11.24 30.08
C HIS A 320 53.18 11.03 30.97
N LEU A 321 52.54 9.87 30.80
CA LEU A 321 51.59 9.36 31.77
C LEU A 321 52.25 9.48 33.15
N PRO A 322 51.56 10.06 34.14
CA PRO A 322 52.12 10.23 35.47
C PRO A 322 52.60 8.88 35.99
N ARG A 323 53.88 8.84 36.43
CA ARG A 323 54.47 7.72 37.15
C ARG A 323 53.59 7.39 38.37
N THR A 324 52.66 6.46 38.21
CA THR A 324 52.09 5.72 39.34
C THR A 324 53.09 4.64 39.72
N GLY A 325 53.52 4.66 40.98
CA GLY A 325 54.61 3.83 41.47
C GLY A 325 54.33 2.33 41.47
N ALA A 326 55.42 1.57 41.33
CA ALA A 326 55.67 0.18 41.73
C ALA A 326 54.55 -0.87 41.60
N GLY A 327 54.73 -1.76 40.60
CA GLY A 327 54.01 -3.02 40.41
C GLY A 327 52.97 -2.88 39.30
N THR A 328 53.00 -3.59 38.17
CA THR A 328 53.28 -5.02 37.99
C THR A 328 53.41 -5.29 36.49
N ASN A 329 54.28 -6.23 36.11
CA ASN A 329 54.46 -6.76 34.76
C ASN A 329 53.16 -7.38 34.20
N ILE A 330 52.62 -6.87 33.09
CA ILE A 330 51.92 -7.63 32.02
C ILE A 330 52.11 -6.80 30.73
N ALA A 331 53.12 -7.05 29.90
CA ALA A 331 53.14 -8.06 28.83
C ALA A 331 51.98 -7.94 27.81
N LEU A 332 52.25 -7.18 26.74
CA LEU A 332 51.93 -7.49 25.33
C LEU A 332 50.88 -8.60 25.05
N ILE A 333 49.68 -8.19 24.63
CA ILE A 333 48.79 -8.91 23.68
C ILE A 333 48.11 -7.79 22.87
N ALA A 334 48.59 -7.37 21.68
CA ALA A 334 48.44 -8.02 20.38
C ALA A 334 47.01 -8.48 20.07
N ILE A 335 46.26 -7.65 19.33
CA ILE A 335 45.36 -8.03 18.24
C ILE A 335 44.54 -9.33 18.46
N ALA A 336 43.30 -9.22 18.93
CA ALA A 336 42.16 -10.10 18.56
C ALA A 336 40.89 -9.77 19.38
N VAL A 337 39.98 -8.90 18.88
CA VAL A 337 38.59 -8.87 19.40
C VAL A 337 37.51 -8.77 18.31
N VAL A 338 37.78 -8.46 17.04
CA VAL A 338 36.69 -8.40 16.04
C VAL A 338 36.27 -9.78 15.48
N ALA A 339 36.97 -10.88 15.80
CA ALA A 339 36.66 -12.22 15.28
C ALA A 339 35.94 -13.18 16.26
N ALA A 340 35.50 -12.73 17.44
CA ALA A 340 34.75 -13.58 18.39
C ALA A 340 33.22 -13.31 18.42
N GLY A 341 32.75 -12.23 17.78
CA GLY A 341 31.32 -11.89 17.73
C GLY A 341 30.49 -12.75 16.76
N THR A 342 31.11 -13.33 15.74
CA THR A 342 30.40 -14.06 14.67
C THR A 342 30.23 -15.57 14.92
N PHE A 343 30.98 -16.18 15.84
CA PHE A 343 30.82 -17.62 16.15
C PHE A 343 29.85 -17.91 17.30
N ALA A 344 29.63 -16.97 18.22
CA ALA A 344 28.65 -17.13 19.30
C ALA A 344 27.20 -16.94 18.82
N TYR A 345 26.95 -16.07 17.83
CA TYR A 345 25.60 -15.84 17.29
C TYR A 345 25.10 -17.01 16.43
N ARG A 346 25.99 -17.70 15.70
CA ARG A 346 25.63 -18.86 14.86
C ARG A 346 25.27 -20.11 15.66
N LYS A 347 25.73 -20.23 16.92
CA LYS A 347 25.37 -21.37 17.79
C LYS A 347 24.08 -21.15 18.59
N TYR A 348 23.59 -19.91 18.71
CA TYR A 348 22.36 -19.61 19.43
C TYR A 348 21.09 -19.84 18.57
N ILE A 349 21.15 -19.57 17.26
CA ILE A 349 20.01 -19.74 16.34
C ILE A 349 19.71 -21.21 16.01
N VAL A 350 20.69 -22.12 16.04
CA VAL A 350 20.48 -23.54 15.69
C VAL A 350 19.85 -24.37 16.83
N SER A 351 19.78 -23.85 18.06
CA SER A 351 19.18 -24.57 19.21
C SER A 351 17.68 -24.38 19.41
N ARG A 352 16.99 -23.64 18.51
CA ARG A 352 15.55 -23.35 18.60
C ARG A 352 14.66 -24.04 17.55
N GLN A 353 15.20 -24.98 16.76
CA GLN A 353 14.41 -25.77 15.79
C GLN A 353 14.60 -27.29 15.94
N SER A 354 14.71 -27.78 17.17
CA SER A 354 14.47 -29.19 17.50
C SER A 354 13.36 -29.33 18.52
#